data_AF-A0A834I4A6-F1
#
_entry.id   AF-A0A834I4A6-F1
#
_cell.length_a   1.000
_cell.length_b   1.000
_cell.length_c   1.000
_cell.angle_alpha   90.00
_cell.angle_beta   90.00
_cell.angle_gamma   90.00
#
_symmetry.space_group_name_H-M   'P 1'
#
loop_
_entity.id
_entity.type
_entity.pdbx_description
1 polymer ?
#
loop_
_entity_poly.entity_id
_entity_poly.type
_entity_poly.pdbx_seq_one_letter_code
_entity_poly.pdbx_strand_id
1 'polypeptide(L)'
;MDKYTPQERAEVVTLFIGNNRSVIAIQRKLRQKYLNRPVPHKTIAYRLHANFGQYGTTPDRIRPERQRTSRNAENMALVWSIRRRGSQLHTSARSLRQILKTNLKMFPYKTQLVQKLLSRDPDQ
;
A
#
# COMPACT_ATOMS: atom_id res chain seq x y z
N MET A 1 -8.00 -3.36 8.88
CA MET A 1 -9.42 -3.14 9.27
C MET A 1 -10.24 -4.15 8.48
N ASP A 2 -9.75 -5.38 8.42
CA ASP A 2 -9.97 -6.26 7.26
C ASP A 2 -11.12 -7.24 7.49
N LYS A 3 -11.96 -6.94 8.49
CA LYS A 3 -13.08 -7.78 8.91
C LYS A 3 -14.42 -7.39 8.28
N TYR A 4 -14.55 -6.20 7.70
CA TYR A 4 -15.81 -5.73 7.11
C TYR A 4 -15.63 -5.31 5.65
N THR A 5 -16.45 -5.88 4.79
CA THR A 5 -16.57 -5.50 3.38
C THR A 5 -17.14 -4.07 3.27
N PRO A 6 -16.92 -3.37 2.15
CA PRO A 6 -17.47 -2.03 1.94
C PRO A 6 -19.01 -1.97 2.10
N GLN A 7 -19.70 -3.02 1.67
CA GLN A 7 -21.16 -3.14 1.82
C GLN A 7 -21.58 -3.20 3.28
N GLU A 8 -20.94 -4.05 4.08
CA GLU A 8 -21.25 -4.17 5.51
C GLU A 8 -20.95 -2.87 6.27
N ARG A 9 -19.91 -2.14 5.86
CA ARG A 9 -19.62 -0.80 6.43
C ARG A 9 -20.74 0.18 6.12
N ALA A 10 -21.29 0.16 4.90
CA ALA A 10 -22.43 1.00 4.54
C ALA A 10 -23.66 0.64 5.38
N GLU A 11 -23.94 -0.65 5.58
CA GLU A 11 -25.03 -1.09 6.45
C GLU A 11 -24.86 -0.66 7.90
N VAL A 12 -23.64 -0.71 8.44
CA VAL A 12 -23.36 -0.22 9.79
C VAL A 12 -23.70 1.26 9.91
N VAL A 13 -23.33 2.07 8.91
CA VAL A 13 -23.61 3.52 8.90
C VAL A 13 -25.10 3.82 8.76
N THR A 14 -25.82 3.12 7.87
CA THR A 14 -27.27 3.32 7.70
C THR A 14 -28.03 2.93 8.97
N LEU A 15 -27.69 1.81 9.60
CA LEU A 15 -28.23 1.43 10.90
C LEU A 15 -27.84 2.44 11.99
N PHE A 16 -26.65 3.03 11.92
CA PHE A 16 -26.21 4.03 12.89
C PHE A 16 -27.03 5.31 12.82
N ILE A 17 -27.33 5.78 11.61
CA ILE A 17 -28.17 6.96 11.39
C ILE A 17 -29.62 6.65 11.78
N GLY A 18 -30.18 5.52 11.34
CA GLY A 18 -31.58 5.18 11.58
C GLY A 18 -31.95 4.83 13.03
N ASN A 19 -30.98 4.47 13.89
CA ASN A 19 -31.22 4.15 15.31
C ASN A 19 -30.75 5.28 16.26
N ASN A 20 -30.85 6.54 15.85
CA ASN A 20 -30.47 7.71 16.66
C ASN A 20 -29.02 7.63 17.21
N ARG A 21 -28.08 7.10 16.42
CA ARG A 21 -26.66 6.97 16.79
C ARG A 21 -26.40 6.07 18.01
N SER A 22 -27.37 5.22 18.40
CA SER A 22 -27.21 4.28 19.51
C SER A 22 -26.36 3.07 19.11
N VAL A 23 -25.13 3.01 19.64
CA VAL A 23 -24.20 1.89 19.39
C VAL A 23 -24.82 0.55 19.80
N ILE A 24 -25.45 0.49 20.97
CA ILE A 24 -26.00 -0.76 21.52
C ILE A 24 -27.10 -1.31 20.61
N ALA A 25 -28.00 -0.45 20.12
CA ALA A 25 -29.09 -0.85 19.24
C ALA A 25 -28.57 -1.47 17.92
N ILE A 26 -27.51 -0.87 17.37
CA ILE A 26 -26.89 -1.35 16.13
C ILE A 26 -26.17 -2.67 16.36
N GLN A 27 -25.43 -2.78 17.45
CA GLN A 27 -24.74 -4.02 17.83
C GLN A 27 -25.75 -5.17 17.99
N ARG A 28 -26.90 -4.92 18.60
CA ARG A 28 -27.98 -5.92 18.72
C ARG A 28 -28.53 -6.33 17.34
N LYS A 29 -28.86 -5.37 16.47
CA LYS A 29 -29.34 -5.65 15.11
C LYS A 29 -28.30 -6.41 14.27
N LEU A 30 -27.02 -6.06 14.39
CA LEU A 30 -25.94 -6.74 13.68
C LEU A 30 -25.69 -8.16 14.19
N ARG A 31 -25.85 -8.42 15.50
CA ARG A 31 -25.80 -9.79 16.05
C ARG A 31 -26.92 -10.66 15.50
N GLN A 32 -28.12 -10.11 15.35
CA GLN A 32 -29.26 -10.83 14.78
C GLN A 32 -29.03 -11.14 13.29
N LYS A 33 -28.46 -10.19 12.53
CA LYS A 33 -28.22 -10.36 11.09
C LYS A 33 -27.00 -11.24 10.79
N TYR A 34 -25.95 -11.18 11.61
CA TYR A 34 -24.69 -11.89 11.41
C TYR A 34 -24.30 -12.70 12.65
N LEU A 35 -24.86 -13.91 12.78
CA LEU A 35 -24.71 -14.75 13.99
C LEU A 35 -23.24 -15.12 14.31
N ASN A 36 -22.39 -15.30 13.30
CA ASN A 36 -21.01 -15.79 13.48
C ASN A 36 -19.95 -14.71 13.26
N ARG A 37 -20.35 -13.44 13.24
CA ARG A 37 -19.43 -12.35 12.92
C ARG A 37 -19.18 -11.48 14.14
N PRO A 38 -17.92 -11.10 14.41
CA PRO A 38 -17.63 -10.16 15.48
C PRO A 38 -18.36 -8.85 15.16
N VAL A 39 -18.94 -8.25 16.18
CA VAL A 39 -19.74 -7.04 16.08
C VAL A 39 -18.82 -5.82 16.13
N PRO A 40 -19.10 -4.73 15.41
CA PRO A 40 -18.23 -3.58 15.41
C PRO A 40 -18.19 -2.93 16.80
N HIS A 41 -16.98 -2.64 17.26
CA HIS A 41 -16.78 -1.86 18.48
C HIS A 41 -17.27 -0.41 18.28
N LYS A 42 -17.63 0.28 19.37
CA LYS A 42 -18.16 1.66 19.33
C LYS A 42 -17.31 2.61 18.48
N THR A 43 -15.99 2.53 18.60
CA THR A 43 -15.05 3.37 17.85
C THR A 43 -15.12 3.15 16.35
N ILE A 44 -15.44 1.94 15.89
CA ILE A 44 -15.59 1.65 14.46
C ILE A 44 -16.84 2.36 13.93
N ALA A 45 -17.97 2.25 14.63
CA ALA A 45 -19.21 2.90 14.22
C ALA A 45 -19.06 4.43 14.13
N TYR A 46 -18.45 5.06 15.14
CA TYR A 46 -18.16 6.50 15.11
C TYR A 46 -17.21 6.90 13.99
N ARG A 47 -16.13 6.14 13.77
CA ARG A 47 -15.18 6.43 12.69
C ARG A 47 -15.82 6.29 11.31
N LEU A 48 -16.64 5.26 11.09
CA LEU A 48 -17.35 5.06 9.83
C LEU A 48 -18.34 6.19 9.57
N HIS A 49 -19.10 6.61 10.58
CA HIS A 49 -20.00 7.76 10.47
C HIS A 49 -19.24 9.06 10.19
N ALA A 50 -18.13 9.31 10.88
CA ALA A 50 -17.29 10.49 10.65
C ALA A 50 -16.69 10.52 9.24
N ASN A 51 -16.16 9.38 8.77
CA ASN A 51 -15.63 9.25 7.41
C ASN A 51 -16.72 9.46 6.35
N PHE A 52 -17.92 8.91 6.59
CA PHE A 52 -19.06 9.10 5.71
C PHE A 52 -19.47 10.58 5.64
N GLY A 53 -19.55 11.27 6.78
CA GLY A 53 -19.90 12.70 6.83
C GLY A 53 -18.84 13.62 6.20
N GLN A 54 -17.56 13.30 6.35
CA GLN A 54 -16.47 14.14 5.83
C GLN A 54 -16.18 13.91 4.34
N TYR A 55 -16.22 12.66 3.88
CA TYR A 55 -15.71 12.27 2.56
C TYR A 55 -16.76 11.60 1.67
N GLY A 56 -17.95 11.28 2.18
CA GLY A 56 -18.98 10.52 1.44
C GLY A 56 -18.64 9.05 1.23
N THR A 57 -17.53 8.55 1.79
CA THR A 57 -17.02 7.20 1.54
C THR A 57 -16.81 6.40 2.82
N THR A 58 -17.17 5.12 2.80
CA THR A 58 -16.93 4.14 3.87
C THR A 58 -15.63 3.30 3.79
N PRO A 59 -14.93 3.13 2.65
CA PRO A 59 -13.64 2.43 2.65
C PRO A 59 -12.57 3.18 3.44
N ASP A 60 -11.59 2.42 3.95
CA ASP A 60 -10.41 3.02 4.57
C ASP A 60 -9.62 3.77 3.51
N ARG A 61 -9.11 4.96 3.88
CA ARG A 61 -8.21 5.72 3.03
C ARG A 61 -7.00 4.85 2.72
N ILE A 62 -6.68 4.69 1.43
CA ILE A 62 -5.39 4.13 1.00
C ILE A 62 -4.34 5.04 1.63
N ARG A 63 -3.56 4.50 2.58
CA ARG A 63 -2.48 5.27 3.18
C ARG A 63 -1.52 5.60 2.05
N PRO A 64 -1.18 6.88 1.83
CA PRO A 64 -0.17 7.21 0.83
C PRO A 64 1.10 6.48 1.22
N GLU A 65 1.54 5.56 0.35
CA GLU A 65 2.78 4.85 0.58
C GLU A 65 3.90 5.89 0.51
N ARG A 66 4.67 6.01 1.59
CA ARG A 66 5.82 6.92 1.61
C ARG A 66 6.82 6.43 0.56
N GLN A 67 6.92 7.14 -0.55
CA GLN A 67 7.92 6.87 -1.56
C GLN A 67 9.31 7.04 -0.92
N ARG A 68 10.13 5.99 -0.96
CA ARG A 68 11.52 6.08 -0.52
C ARG A 68 12.29 6.86 -1.59
N THR A 69 13.05 7.88 -1.19
CA THR A 69 13.84 8.76 -2.08
C THR A 69 14.71 7.98 -3.06
N SER A 70 15.21 6.80 -2.65
CA SER A 70 16.00 5.92 -3.51
C SER A 70 15.24 5.32 -4.70
N ARG A 71 13.91 5.32 -4.70
CA ARG A 71 13.04 4.75 -5.75
C ARG A 71 12.44 5.81 -6.67
N ASN A 72 13.10 6.96 -6.83
CA ASN A 72 12.70 7.96 -7.82
C ASN A 72 12.77 7.39 -9.26
N ALA A 73 11.96 7.92 -10.18
CA ALA A 73 11.92 7.54 -11.60
C ALA A 73 13.31 7.63 -12.26
N GLU A 74 14.06 8.68 -11.94
CA GLU A 74 15.44 8.89 -12.38
C GLU A 74 16.35 7.74 -11.95
N ASN A 75 16.27 7.36 -10.66
CA ASN A 75 17.05 6.25 -10.12
C ASN A 75 16.64 4.91 -10.73
N MET A 76 15.36 4.72 -11.08
CA MET A 76 14.87 3.49 -11.71
C MET A 76 15.35 3.31 -13.16
N ALA A 77 15.40 4.39 -13.95
CA ALA A 77 15.94 4.35 -15.32
C ALA A 77 17.43 3.97 -15.36
N LEU A 78 18.14 4.30 -14.28
CA LEU A 78 19.58 4.14 -14.14
C LEU A 78 19.98 2.86 -13.37
N VAL A 79 19.27 1.74 -13.37
CA VAL A 79 19.75 0.52 -12.64
C VAL A 79 20.12 -0.63 -13.58
N TRP A 80 21.34 -0.63 -14.13
CA TRP A 80 21.84 -1.73 -14.96
C TRP A 80 23.04 -2.50 -14.33
N SER A 81 23.50 -2.12 -13.13
CA SER A 81 24.59 -2.82 -12.40
C SER A 81 24.57 -2.48 -10.89
N ILE A 82 24.60 -3.48 -10.00
CA ILE A 82 24.32 -3.32 -8.56
C ILE A 82 25.51 -2.80 -7.76
N ARG A 83 26.72 -3.33 -8.03
CA ARG A 83 27.91 -3.03 -7.20
C ARG A 83 28.57 -1.70 -7.57
N ARG A 84 28.82 -1.47 -8.86
CA ARG A 84 29.50 -0.25 -9.34
C ARG A 84 28.64 1.00 -9.20
N ARG A 85 27.31 0.85 -9.35
CA ARG A 85 26.36 1.96 -9.37
C ARG A 85 25.78 2.35 -8.01
N GLY A 86 25.88 1.49 -6.99
CA GLY A 86 25.56 1.89 -5.60
C GLY A 86 26.43 3.05 -5.11
N SER A 87 27.70 3.05 -5.51
CA SER A 87 28.63 4.16 -5.25
C SER A 87 28.32 5.41 -6.09
N GLN A 88 27.82 5.26 -7.32
CA GLN A 88 27.50 6.39 -8.22
C GLN A 88 26.14 7.04 -7.93
N LEU A 89 25.15 6.25 -7.50
CA LEU A 89 23.79 6.72 -7.18
C LEU A 89 23.62 7.05 -5.69
N HIS A 90 24.69 6.97 -4.88
CA HIS A 90 24.63 7.09 -3.41
C HIS A 90 23.51 6.24 -2.78
N THR A 91 23.21 5.07 -3.34
CA THR A 91 22.15 4.18 -2.87
C THR A 91 22.72 2.87 -2.38
N SER A 92 22.17 2.36 -1.26
CA SER A 92 22.65 1.10 -0.71
C SER A 92 22.39 -0.07 -1.67
N ALA A 93 23.31 -1.05 -1.70
CA ALA A 93 23.19 -2.25 -2.54
C ALA A 93 21.88 -3.03 -2.28
N ARG A 94 21.35 -2.98 -1.05
CA ARG A 94 20.05 -3.56 -0.68
C ARG A 94 18.89 -2.85 -1.40
N SER A 95 18.94 -1.52 -1.49
CA SER A 95 17.91 -0.73 -2.19
C SER A 95 17.90 -1.02 -3.68
N LEU A 96 19.08 -1.09 -4.31
CA LEU A 96 19.23 -1.46 -5.72
C LEU A 96 18.69 -2.87 -6.01
N ARG A 97 19.02 -3.85 -5.16
CA ARG A 97 18.47 -5.21 -5.28
C ARG A 97 16.95 -5.23 -5.21
N GLN A 98 16.37 -4.40 -4.34
CA GLN A 98 14.92 -4.32 -4.18
C GLN A 98 14.27 -3.64 -5.39
N ILE A 99 14.84 -2.55 -5.92
CA ILE A 99 14.38 -1.88 -7.15
C ILE A 99 14.35 -2.86 -8.32
N LEU A 100 15.44 -3.60 -8.53
CA LEU A 100 15.53 -4.61 -9.60
C LEU A 100 14.44 -5.69 -9.46
N LYS A 101 14.28 -6.25 -8.26
CA LYS A 101 13.34 -7.35 -8.03
C LYS A 101 11.87 -6.90 -8.04
N THR A 102 11.53 -5.80 -7.37
CA THR A 102 10.13 -5.41 -7.13
C THR A 102 9.59 -4.46 -8.19
N ASN A 103 10.40 -3.50 -8.66
CA ASN A 103 9.92 -2.46 -9.58
C ASN A 103 10.18 -2.86 -11.03
N LEU A 104 11.38 -3.36 -11.33
CA LEU A 104 11.79 -3.72 -12.70
C LEU A 104 11.51 -5.19 -13.04
N LYS A 105 11.09 -6.02 -12.06
CA LYS A 105 10.86 -7.46 -12.20
C LYS A 105 12.04 -8.22 -12.82
N MET A 106 13.26 -7.73 -12.62
CA MET A 106 14.51 -8.32 -13.11
C MET A 106 15.19 -9.12 -12.00
N PHE A 107 15.84 -10.22 -12.40
CA PHE A 107 16.67 -10.97 -11.48
C PHE A 107 18.03 -10.27 -11.32
N PRO A 108 18.42 -9.88 -10.10
CA PRO A 108 19.66 -9.15 -9.83
C PRO A 108 20.91 -9.76 -10.47
N TYR A 109 20.99 -11.09 -10.51
CA TYR A 109 22.12 -11.85 -11.04
C TYR A 109 22.07 -12.05 -12.57
N LYS A 110 20.95 -11.76 -13.22
CA LYS A 110 20.78 -11.84 -14.69
C LYS A 110 20.95 -10.48 -15.39
N THR A 111 21.33 -9.44 -14.65
CA THR A 111 21.64 -8.14 -15.26
C THR A 111 22.99 -8.24 -15.95
N GLN A 112 22.98 -8.38 -17.27
CA GLN A 112 24.19 -8.34 -18.08
C GLN A 112 24.81 -6.95 -17.98
N LEU A 113 26.10 -6.91 -17.66
CA LEU A 113 26.88 -5.68 -17.61
C LEU A 113 27.16 -5.30 -19.08
N VAL A 114 26.33 -4.43 -19.66
CA VAL A 114 26.65 -3.82 -20.95
C VAL A 114 27.76 -2.81 -20.68
N GLN A 115 29.01 -3.24 -20.85
CA GLN A 115 30.13 -2.31 -20.93
C GLN A 115 30.06 -1.64 -22.30
N LYS A 116 30.02 -0.31 -22.31
CA LYS A 116 30.28 0.44 -23.53
C LYS A 116 31.79 0.33 -23.77
N LEU A 117 32.19 -0.39 -24.82
CA LEU A 117 33.57 -0.37 -25.31
C LEU A 117 33.92 1.08 -25.63
N LEU A 118 34.92 1.62 -24.94
CA LEU A 118 35.50 2.91 -25.28
C LEU A 118 36.58 2.67 -26.34
N SER A 119 36.87 3.67 -27.18
CA SER A 119 37.90 3.60 -28.23
C SER A 119 39.33 3.35 -27.71
N ARG A 120 39.51 3.19 -26.40
CA ARG A 120 40.78 2.90 -25.72
C ARG A 120 40.89 1.47 -25.22
N ASP A 121 39.83 0.68 -25.32
CA ASP A 121 39.87 -0.72 -24.92
C ASP A 121 40.49 -1.52 -26.08
N PRO A 122 41.54 -2.34 -25.84
CA PRO A 122 42.17 -3.10 -26.91
C PRO A 122 41.20 -4.17 -27.44
N ASP A 123 41.04 -4.22 -28.75
CA ASP A 123 40.29 -5.26 -29.45
C ASP A 123 40.94 -6.62 -29.17
N GLN A 124 40.18 -7.56 -28.59
CA GLN A 124 40.57 -8.97 -28.50
C GLN A 124 40.05 -9.74 -29.71
#